data_AF-A0A4Q3EMU8-F1
#
_entry.id   AF-A0A4Q3EMU8-F1
#
_cell.length_a   1.000
_cell.length_b   1.000
_cell.length_c   1.000
_cell.angle_alpha   90.00
_cell.angle_beta   90.00
_cell.angle_gamma   90.00
#
_symmetry.space_group_name_H-M   'P 1'
#
loop_
_entity.id
_entity.type
_entity.pdbx_description
1 polymer ?
#
loop_
_entity_poly.entity_id
_entity_poly.type
_entity_poly.pdbx_seq_one_letter_code
_entity_poly.pdbx_strand_id
1 'polypeptide(L)'
;MKLTPASPLQKLLDTLPQQGKICWIGIRPGRKQTLTALKTVEAITQKGLAGDHYSGSAGSKRQVTLIQQEHLEAIASFMQVKTVSPELLRRNLVVRG
;
A
#
# COMPACT_ATOMS: atom_id res chain seq x y z
N MET A 1 -17.28 20.57 11.87
CA MET A 1 -17.61 19.93 13.17
C MET A 1 -16.50 18.95 13.49
N LYS A 2 -15.76 19.09 14.60
CA LYS A 2 -14.72 18.11 14.99
C LYS A 2 -15.40 16.99 15.77
N LEU A 3 -15.28 15.75 15.29
CA LEU A 3 -15.79 14.59 16.01
C LEU A 3 -14.91 14.34 17.23
N THR A 4 -15.54 14.05 18.37
CA THR A 4 -14.83 13.64 19.58
C THR A 4 -14.48 12.15 19.47
N PRO A 5 -13.35 11.70 20.05
CA PRO A 5 -12.93 10.29 20.04
C PRO A 5 -13.99 9.32 20.61
N ALA A 6 -14.83 9.80 21.52
CA ALA A 6 -15.89 9.01 22.14
C ALA A 6 -17.18 8.93 21.31
N SER A 7 -17.30 9.70 20.22
CA SER A 7 -18.54 9.74 19.43
C SER A 7 -18.79 8.40 18.72
N PRO A 8 -20.05 7.92 18.62
CA PRO A 8 -20.38 6.68 17.92
C PRO A 8 -19.89 6.66 16.46
N LEU A 9 -19.97 7.80 15.77
CA LEU A 9 -19.50 7.94 14.40
C LEU A 9 -17.98 7.77 14.29
N GLN A 10 -17.21 8.33 15.23
CA GLN A 10 -15.75 8.16 15.22
C GLN A 10 -15.35 6.69 15.40
N LYS A 11 -16.01 5.95 16.30
CA LYS A 11 -15.78 4.51 16.49
C LYS A 11 -16.01 3.70 15.22
N LEU A 12 -17.05 4.04 14.45
CA LEU A 12 -17.32 3.38 13.16
C LEU A 12 -16.25 3.70 12.12
N LEU A 13 -15.75 4.94 12.08
CA LEU A 13 -14.67 5.34 11.17
C LEU A 13 -13.32 4.69 11.53
N ASP A 14 -13.06 4.49 12.82
CA ASP A 14 -11.84 3.82 13.32
C ASP A 14 -11.91 2.30 13.14
N THR A 15 -13.09 1.76 12.88
CA THR A 15 -13.30 0.32 12.64
C THR A 15 -13.36 0.07 11.14
N LEU A 16 -12.33 -0.55 10.57
CA LEU A 16 -12.40 -1.09 9.21
C LEU A 16 -13.04 -2.49 9.29
N PRO A 17 -14.31 -2.68 8.86
CA PRO A 17 -15.01 -3.95 9.03
C PRO A 17 -14.44 -5.06 8.14
N GLN A 18 -13.79 -4.68 7.04
CA GLN A 18 -13.29 -5.60 6.03
C GLN A 18 -11.85 -5.99 6.33
N GLN A 19 -11.62 -7.29 6.52
CA GLN A 19 -10.30 -7.85 6.75
C GLN A 19 -9.71 -8.36 5.44
N GLY A 20 -8.56 -7.83 5.07
CA GLY A 20 -7.80 -8.27 3.91
C GLY A 20 -6.47 -8.92 4.31
N LYS A 21 -5.74 -9.40 3.30
CA LYS A 21 -4.39 -9.96 3.45
C LYS A 21 -3.41 -9.27 2.53
N ILE A 22 -2.17 -9.14 2.99
CA ILE A 22 -1.05 -8.72 2.14
C ILE A 22 -0.66 -9.90 1.25
N CYS A 23 -0.76 -9.71 -0.05
CA CYS A 23 -0.41 -10.71 -1.06
C CYS A 23 1.02 -10.50 -1.60
N TRP A 24 1.55 -9.28 -1.50
CA TRP A 24 2.88 -8.96 -1.99
C TRP A 24 3.43 -7.71 -1.30
N ILE A 25 4.75 -7.68 -1.11
CA ILE A 25 5.50 -6.56 -0.52
C ILE A 25 6.67 -6.22 -1.45
N GLY A 26 6.81 -4.94 -1.76
CA GLY A 26 7.94 -4.42 -2.51
C GLY A 26 8.43 -3.07 -1.99
N ILE A 27 9.75 -2.91 -2.07
CA ILE A 27 10.43 -1.65 -1.77
C ILE A 27 11.12 -1.12 -3.02
N ARG A 28 11.26 0.19 -3.10
CA ARG A 28 11.99 0.89 -4.16
C ARG A 28 13.35 1.25 -3.59
N PRO A 29 14.45 0.56 -3.88
CA PRO A 29 15.76 0.86 -3.26
C PRO A 29 16.31 2.24 -3.63
N GLY A 30 15.86 2.82 -4.75
CA GLY A 30 16.31 4.13 -5.21
C GLY A 30 15.38 4.77 -6.24
N ARG A 31 15.64 6.03 -6.58
CA ARG A 31 14.93 6.74 -7.65
C ARG A 31 15.06 5.98 -8.98
N LYS A 32 13.91 5.64 -9.59
CA LYS A 32 13.79 4.85 -10.84
C LYS A 32 14.43 3.45 -10.81
N GLN A 33 14.89 2.97 -9.66
CA GLN A 33 15.38 1.60 -9.55
C GLN A 33 14.22 0.59 -9.58
N THR A 34 14.51 -0.62 -10.04
CA THR A 34 13.60 -1.77 -10.00
C THR A 34 13.16 -2.06 -8.57
N LEU A 35 11.91 -2.48 -8.39
CA LEU A 35 11.43 -2.84 -7.05
C LEU A 35 12.07 -4.15 -6.59
N THR A 36 12.33 -4.25 -5.29
CA THR A 36 12.77 -5.48 -4.64
C THR A 36 11.59 -6.08 -3.90
N ALA A 37 11.17 -7.28 -4.29
CA ALA A 37 10.14 -8.03 -3.59
C ALA A 37 10.68 -8.61 -2.28
N LEU A 38 9.91 -8.50 -1.19
CA LEU A 38 10.29 -8.97 0.14
C LEU A 38 9.22 -9.87 0.74
N LYS A 39 9.62 -10.75 1.68
CA LYS A 39 8.67 -11.54 2.49
C LYS A 39 8.14 -10.77 3.68
N THR A 40 8.97 -9.91 4.27
CA THR A 40 8.66 -9.09 5.43
C THR A 40 9.35 -7.73 5.28
N VAL A 41 8.79 -6.71 5.92
CA VAL A 41 9.37 -5.36 5.95
C VAL A 41 8.91 -4.64 7.22
N GLU A 42 9.79 -3.82 7.78
CA GLU A 42 9.46 -2.99 8.93
C GLU A 42 8.81 -1.68 8.48
N ALA A 43 7.69 -1.31 9.13
CA ALA A 43 7.03 -0.02 8.92
C ALA A 43 7.47 0.96 10.02
N ILE A 44 8.20 2.00 9.61
CA ILE A 44 8.80 2.99 10.49
C ILE A 44 7.94 4.26 10.48
N THR A 45 7.47 4.66 11.65
CA THR A 45 6.64 5.86 11.83
C THR A 45 7.32 7.11 11.25
N GLN A 46 6.57 7.91 10.50
CA GLN A 46 7.02 9.12 9.80
C GLN A 46 8.02 8.91 8.64
N LYS A 47 8.53 7.69 8.43
CA LYS A 47 9.56 7.38 7.42
C LYS A 47 9.04 6.45 6.30
N GLY A 48 8.06 5.60 6.59
CA GLY A 48 7.56 4.60 5.63
C GLY A 48 8.22 3.24 5.85
N LEU A 49 8.48 2.50 4.77
CA LEU A 49 9.05 1.15 4.87
C LEU A 49 10.58 1.17 4.94
N ALA A 50 11.16 0.31 5.78
CA ALA A 50 12.61 0.14 5.85
C ALA A 50 13.19 -0.24 4.48
N GLY A 51 14.20 0.49 4.02
CA GLY A 51 14.84 0.28 2.71
C GLY A 51 14.07 0.82 1.50
N ASP A 52 12.85 1.36 1.68
CA ASP A 52 12.16 2.06 0.60
C ASP A 52 12.68 3.49 0.45
N HIS A 53 13.00 3.87 -0.78
CA HIS A 53 13.36 5.20 -1.22
C HIS A 53 12.10 6.06 -1.26
N TYR A 54 11.58 6.31 -0.07
CA TYR A 54 10.57 7.31 0.15
C TYR A 54 11.22 8.70 0.07
N SER A 55 10.74 9.54 -0.86
CA SER A 55 11.30 10.89 -1.10
C SER A 55 10.38 12.02 -0.61
N GLY A 56 9.39 11.72 0.23
CA GLY A 56 8.48 12.75 0.78
C GLY A 56 8.96 13.28 2.13
N SER A 57 8.33 14.37 2.58
CA SER A 57 8.57 14.96 3.89
C SER A 57 8.27 13.98 5.02
N ALA A 58 9.01 14.08 6.13
CA ALA A 58 8.66 13.39 7.37
C ALA A 58 7.18 13.66 7.71
N GLY A 59 6.41 12.59 7.93
CA GLY A 59 4.99 12.68 8.26
C GLY A 59 4.02 12.91 7.11
N SER A 60 4.48 12.83 5.87
CA SER A 60 3.55 12.84 4.74
C SER A 60 2.61 11.63 4.77
N LYS A 61 1.38 11.86 4.30
CA LYS A 61 0.30 10.85 4.27
C LYS A 61 0.58 9.69 3.30
N ARG A 62 1.63 9.77 2.47
CA ARG A 62 1.97 8.77 1.44
C ARG A 62 3.18 7.91 1.79
N GLN A 63 3.46 7.73 3.08
CA GLN A 63 4.57 6.90 3.59
C GLN A 63 4.53 5.46 3.06
N VAL A 64 3.34 4.88 2.92
CA VAL A 64 3.11 3.54 2.36
C VAL A 64 2.06 3.65 1.27
N THR A 65 2.24 2.93 0.17
CA THR A 65 1.25 2.84 -0.91
C THR A 65 0.79 1.41 -1.10
N LEU A 66 -0.52 1.23 -1.24
CA LEU A 66 -1.14 -0.08 -1.48
C LEU A 66 -2.00 -0.07 -2.74
N ILE A 67 -2.24 -1.26 -3.28
CA ILE A 67 -3.20 -1.51 -4.36
C ILE A 67 -3.87 -2.86 -4.14
N GLN A 68 -5.14 -2.95 -4.52
CA GLN A 68 -5.91 -4.19 -4.46
C GLN A 68 -5.53 -5.13 -5.61
N GLN A 69 -5.42 -6.42 -5.32
CA GLN A 69 -5.18 -7.49 -6.31
C GLN A 69 -6.26 -7.48 -7.39
N GLU A 70 -7.49 -7.18 -7.00
CA GLU A 70 -8.66 -7.05 -7.87
C GLU A 70 -8.44 -5.98 -8.95
N HIS A 71 -7.71 -4.90 -8.64
CA HIS A 71 -7.34 -3.90 -9.64
C HIS A 71 -6.29 -4.42 -10.62
N LEU A 72 -5.34 -5.25 -10.18
CA LEU A 72 -4.37 -5.88 -11.08
C LEU A 72 -5.06 -6.82 -12.06
N GLU A 73 -6.05 -7.58 -11.59
CA GLU A 73 -6.89 -8.47 -12.40
C GLU A 73 -7.72 -7.68 -13.43
N ALA A 74 -8.32 -6.55 -13.01
CA ALA A 74 -9.05 -5.67 -13.91
C ALA A 74 -8.14 -5.07 -15.00
N ILE A 75 -6.96 -4.57 -14.63
CA ILE A 75 -5.97 -4.03 -15.59
C ILE A 75 -5.53 -5.14 -16.57
N ALA A 76 -5.25 -6.34 -16.08
CA ALA A 76 -4.86 -7.47 -16.92
C ALA A 76 -5.94 -7.78 -17.98
N SER A 77 -7.22 -7.77 -17.57
CA SER A 77 -8.36 -7.95 -18.46
C SER A 77 -8.44 -6.85 -19.53
N PHE A 78 -8.34 -5.58 -19.16
CA PHE A 78 -8.38 -4.46 -20.12
C PHE A 78 -7.22 -4.48 -21.12
N MET A 79 -6.04 -4.91 -20.67
CA MET A 79 -4.84 -5.01 -21.50
C MET A 79 -4.76 -6.31 -22.31
N GLN A 80 -5.72 -7.22 -22.15
CA GLN A 80 -5.70 -8.56 -22.77
C GLN A 80 -4.42 -9.35 -22.47
N VAL A 81 -3.87 -9.20 -21.26
CA VAL A 81 -2.72 -9.95 -20.77
C VAL A 81 -3.13 -10.90 -19.65
N LYS A 82 -2.38 -11.99 -19.46
CA LYS A 82 -2.70 -12.99 -18.43
C LYS A 82 -2.59 -12.44 -17.00
N THR A 83 -1.58 -11.61 -16.75
CA THR A 83 -1.24 -11.10 -15.42
C THR A 83 -0.52 -9.77 -15.53
N VAL A 84 -0.72 -8.87 -14.57
CA VAL A 84 0.07 -7.66 -14.39
C VAL A 84 1.00 -7.86 -13.19
N SER A 85 2.31 -7.74 -13.40
CA SER A 85 3.26 -7.81 -12.30
C SER A 85 3.10 -6.60 -11.37
N PRO A 86 3.01 -6.80 -10.04
CA PRO A 86 2.96 -5.71 -9.06
C PRO A 86 4.10 -4.69 -9.18
N GLU A 87 5.27 -5.15 -9.62
CA GLU A 87 6.48 -4.33 -9.78
C GLU A 87 6.29 -3.19 -10.79
N LEU A 88 5.44 -3.39 -11.80
CA LEU A 88 5.16 -2.39 -12.84
C LEU A 88 4.43 -1.17 -12.27
N LEU A 89 3.62 -1.36 -11.22
CA LEU A 89 2.78 -0.32 -10.63
C LEU A 89 3.51 0.52 -9.58
N ARG A 90 4.71 0.08 -9.17
CA ARG A 90 5.58 0.75 -8.19
C ARG A 90 4.86 1.12 -6.88
N ARG A 91 3.92 0.28 -6.45
CA ARG A 91 3.25 0.32 -5.14
C ARG A 91 4.05 -0.52 -4.15
N ASN A 92 3.87 -0.25 -2.86
CA ASN A 92 4.60 -0.99 -1.83
C ASN A 92 3.92 -2.32 -1.48
N LEU A 93 2.59 -2.32 -1.38
CA LEU A 93 1.82 -3.48 -0.95
C LEU A 93 0.76 -3.82 -1.99
N VAL A 94 0.59 -5.11 -2.26
CA VAL A 94 -0.63 -5.63 -2.87
C VAL A 94 -1.46 -6.28 -1.79
N VAL A 95 -2.74 -5.91 -1.70
CA VAL A 95 -3.68 -6.45 -0.74
C VAL A 95 -4.84 -7.14 -1.45
N ARG A 96 -5.53 -8.06 -0.77
CA ARG A 96 -6.72 -8.75 -1.29
C ARG A 96 -7.75 -8.90 -0.18
N GLY A 97 -9.04 -8.82 -0.53
CA GLY A 97 -10.17 -8.99 0.39
C GLY A 97 -10.87 -7.67 0.71
#